data_AF-A0AAW1CDW4-F1
#
_entry.id   AF-A0AAW1CDW4-F1
#
_cell.length_a   1.000
_cell.length_b   1.000
_cell.length_c   1.000
_cell.angle_alpha   90.00
_cell.angle_beta   90.00
_cell.angle_gamma   90.00
#
_symmetry.space_group_name_H-M   'P 1'
#
loop_
_entity.id
_entity.type
_entity.pdbx_description
1 polymer ?
#
loop_
_entity_poly.entity_id
_entity_poly.type
_entity_poly.pdbx_seq_one_letter_code
_entity_poly.pdbx_strand_id
1 'polypeptide(L)'
;MPEPTGEEPEDYVFEAPKIYELVPTLEFLSDKLQFYQRQYNENVRGGLLDLVFFKDAITHLVKISRIIRTAFKAHVVEAMGIFHDLVSESCDNYFQRYRRRAHVTPKSYLSFINGYKDVYADKLFSINEQAERMNIGLAKLMEASESVAKLSQDLAVKEKELALASVKADKVLAEVTVSAEASAKVKNEVQGVKDKAQKIVDEIDTEKVVAEAKLEAARPALEEAEAALNTIKPADISTVRKLAKPPHLIMRIMDCCLLLFQKKIDPVTMDPERPCLKPSWGESLKTNLAKQEGRLKIANAELGKAQSLLDEKQAELDKVQARFDAAMQEKMVNKIKF
;
A
#
# COMPACT_ATOMS: atom_id res chain seq x y z
N MET A 1 77.27 -10.49 70.23
CA MET A 1 76.36 -9.37 69.92
C MET A 1 76.60 -9.02 68.46
N PRO A 2 75.73 -9.42 67.52
CA PRO A 2 75.84 -9.00 66.13
C PRO A 2 75.13 -7.66 65.93
N GLU A 3 75.73 -6.77 65.15
CA GLU A 3 75.25 -5.43 64.82
C GLU A 3 73.92 -5.47 64.04
N PRO A 4 73.04 -4.46 64.21
CA PRO A 4 71.87 -4.32 63.37
C PRO A 4 72.29 -3.57 62.11
N THR A 5 72.73 -4.27 61.07
CA THR A 5 72.72 -3.70 59.71
C THR A 5 71.29 -3.71 59.20
N GLY A 6 70.49 -2.78 59.73
CA GLY A 6 69.23 -2.35 59.12
C GLY A 6 69.56 -1.22 58.15
N GLU A 7 70.04 -1.57 56.95
CA GLU A 7 69.93 -0.64 55.84
C GLU A 7 68.44 -0.52 55.51
N GLU A 8 67.85 0.63 55.84
CA GLU A 8 66.52 0.98 55.37
C GLU A 8 66.52 0.87 53.84
N PRO A 9 65.52 0.20 53.22
CA PRO A 9 65.47 0.06 51.78
C PRO A 9 65.48 1.45 51.16
N GLU A 10 66.50 1.73 50.32
CA GLU A 10 66.61 3.00 49.60
C GLU A 10 65.26 3.34 48.96
N ASP A 11 64.67 4.47 49.37
CA ASP A 11 63.42 4.98 48.81
C ASP A 11 63.62 5.16 47.31
N TYR A 12 63.11 4.22 46.52
CA TYR A 12 63.22 4.26 45.07
C TYR A 12 62.38 5.45 44.54
N VAL A 13 63.05 6.57 44.26
CA VAL A 13 62.41 7.78 43.75
C VAL A 13 62.13 7.64 42.26
N PHE A 14 60.87 7.39 41.89
CA PHE A 14 60.42 7.52 40.50
C PHE A 14 60.41 9.00 40.08
N GLU A 15 61.51 9.48 39.49
CA GLU A 15 61.52 10.75 38.75
C GLU A 15 60.91 10.55 37.35
N ALA A 16 59.58 10.40 37.30
CA ALA A 16 58.85 10.44 36.03
C ALA A 16 58.62 11.89 35.56
N PRO A 17 58.71 12.20 34.25
CA PRO A 17 58.52 13.55 33.73
C PRO A 17 57.12 14.08 34.06
N LYS A 18 57.07 15.32 34.58
CA LYS A 18 55.87 16.01 35.07
C LYS A 18 55.02 16.57 33.93
N ILE A 19 54.58 15.72 33.01
CA ILE A 19 53.72 16.12 31.88
C ILE A 19 52.30 15.61 32.14
N TYR A 20 51.33 16.52 32.13
CA TYR A 20 49.92 16.17 32.23
C TYR A 20 49.46 15.55 30.92
N GLU A 21 49.04 14.29 30.98
CA GLU A 21 48.43 13.58 29.85
C GLU A 21 46.91 13.56 30.02
N LEU A 22 46.21 13.76 28.90
CA LEU A 22 44.76 13.61 28.86
C LEU A 22 44.41 12.14 29.14
N VAL A 23 43.51 11.91 30.09
CA VAL A 23 42.96 10.58 30.37
C VAL A 23 41.61 10.47 29.65
N PRO A 24 41.48 9.60 28.63
CA PRO A 24 40.26 9.50 27.83
C PRO A 24 39.10 8.80 28.55
N THR A 25 39.37 7.81 29.43
CA THR A 25 38.34 7.05 30.14
C THR A 25 38.77 6.66 31.56
N LEU A 26 37.80 6.33 32.42
CA LEU A 26 38.06 5.83 33.77
C LEU A 26 38.77 4.46 33.76
N GLU A 27 38.47 3.62 32.76
CA GLU A 27 39.11 2.33 32.55
C GLU A 27 40.60 2.50 32.23
N PHE A 28 40.93 3.42 31.32
CA PHE A 28 42.32 3.76 31.02
C PHE A 28 43.09 4.24 32.25
N LEU A 29 42.44 5.05 33.11
CA LEU A 29 43.03 5.49 34.37
C LEU A 29 43.25 4.32 35.34
N SER A 30 42.29 3.41 35.45
CA SER A 30 42.37 2.22 36.28
C SER A 30 43.54 1.34 35.85
N ASP A 31 43.65 1.04 34.55
CA ASP A 31 44.73 0.22 34.00
C ASP A 31 46.11 0.83 34.26
N LYS A 32 46.21 2.15 34.13
CA LYS A 32 47.44 2.90 34.40
C LYS A 32 47.80 2.89 35.90
N LEU A 33 46.82 2.99 36.80
CA LEU A 33 47.04 2.88 38.25
C LEU A 33 47.46 1.45 38.65
N GLN A 34 46.85 0.43 38.07
CA GLN A 34 47.25 -0.97 38.27
C GLN A 34 48.65 -1.27 37.72
N PHE A 35 49.02 -0.65 36.59
CA PHE A 35 50.38 -0.71 36.08
C PHE A 35 51.39 -0.12 37.08
N TYR A 36 51.13 1.07 37.62
CA TYR A 36 52.02 1.67 38.62
C TYR A 36 52.07 0.90 39.94
N GLN A 37 50.95 0.31 40.38
CA GLN A 37 50.91 -0.55 41.57
C GLN A 37 51.77 -1.80 41.37
N ARG A 38 51.72 -2.42 40.18
CA ARG A 38 52.60 -3.55 39.82
C ARG A 38 54.07 -3.14 39.80
N GLN A 39 54.40 -2.03 39.15
CA GLN A 39 55.76 -1.50 39.15
C GLN A 39 56.28 -1.20 40.56
N TYR A 40 55.44 -0.67 41.44
CA TYR A 40 55.83 -0.43 42.84
C TYR A 40 56.17 -1.76 43.54
N ASN A 41 55.31 -2.78 43.40
CA ASN A 41 55.51 -4.09 44.02
C ASN A 41 56.73 -4.84 43.46
N GLU A 42 57.11 -4.58 42.20
CA GLU A 42 58.30 -5.16 41.58
C GLU A 42 59.60 -4.51 42.07
N ASN A 43 59.57 -3.20 42.31
CA ASN A 43 60.77 -2.42 42.64
C ASN A 43 61.01 -2.27 44.15
N VAL A 44 59.96 -2.33 44.98
CA VAL A 44 60.07 -2.17 46.43
C VAL A 44 60.05 -3.54 47.12
N ARG A 45 61.19 -3.95 47.66
CA ARG A 45 61.30 -5.19 48.45
C ARG A 45 60.94 -4.89 49.92
N GLY A 46 59.84 -5.46 50.41
CA GLY A 46 59.48 -5.41 51.84
C GLY A 46 58.01 -5.11 52.15
N GLY A 47 57.20 -4.72 51.17
CA GLY A 47 55.76 -4.51 51.35
C GLY A 47 54.98 -4.54 50.03
N LEU A 48 53.96 -5.40 49.96
CA LEU A 48 53.04 -5.47 48.81
C LEU A 48 51.92 -4.44 48.97
N LEU A 49 51.77 -3.57 47.98
CA LEU A 49 50.65 -2.65 47.84
C LEU A 49 49.52 -3.34 47.07
N ASP A 50 48.39 -3.64 47.76
CA ASP A 50 47.19 -4.23 47.18
C ASP A 50 45.96 -3.31 47.32
N LEU A 51 45.86 -2.30 46.45
CA LEU A 51 44.75 -1.35 46.40
C LEU A 51 43.65 -1.82 45.45
N VAL A 52 42.40 -1.70 45.89
CA VAL A 52 41.21 -1.93 45.05
C VAL A 52 40.76 -0.60 44.42
N PHE A 53 40.85 -0.49 43.09
CA PHE A 53 40.54 0.72 42.35
C PHE A 53 39.09 0.76 41.84
N PHE A 54 38.15 1.09 42.72
CA PHE A 54 36.80 1.48 42.32
C PHE A 54 36.69 2.99 42.04
N LYS A 55 35.62 3.42 41.36
CA LYS A 55 35.46 4.81 40.85
C LYS A 55 35.77 5.90 41.89
N ASP A 56 35.26 5.76 43.11
CA ASP A 56 35.50 6.75 44.16
C ASP A 56 36.93 6.71 44.68
N ALA A 57 37.50 5.52 44.89
CA ALA A 57 38.90 5.36 45.31
C ALA A 57 39.87 6.00 44.31
N ILE A 58 39.68 5.78 43.01
CA ILE A 58 40.47 6.40 41.94
C ILE A 58 40.33 7.93 42.00
N THR A 59 39.10 8.43 42.14
CA THR A 59 38.83 9.87 42.19
C THR A 59 39.50 10.53 43.39
N HIS A 60 39.42 9.93 44.57
CA HIS A 60 40.05 10.43 45.78
C HIS A 60 41.58 10.36 45.69
N LEU A 61 42.14 9.26 45.19
CA LEU A 61 43.57 9.08 45.02
C LEU A 61 44.18 10.13 44.09
N VAL A 62 43.53 10.44 42.96
CA VAL A 62 43.99 11.48 42.04
C VAL A 62 43.90 12.87 42.67
N LYS A 63 42.83 13.18 43.42
CA LYS A 63 42.70 14.44 44.17
C LYS A 63 43.80 14.59 45.22
N ILE A 64 44.05 13.53 46.01
CA ILE A 64 45.08 13.52 47.05
C ILE A 64 46.47 13.64 46.42
N SER A 65 46.76 12.87 45.37
CA SER A 65 48.02 12.96 44.63
C SER A 65 48.27 14.36 44.06
N ARG A 66 47.21 15.01 43.55
CA ARG A 66 47.27 16.41 43.11
C ARG A 66 47.62 17.35 44.25
N ILE A 67 46.95 17.22 45.40
CA ILE A 67 47.18 18.05 46.60
C ILE A 67 48.61 17.88 47.11
N ILE A 68 49.10 16.64 47.23
CA ILE A 68 50.45 16.32 47.71
C ILE A 68 51.51 16.87 46.73
N ARG A 69 51.28 16.80 45.42
CA ARG A 69 52.17 17.37 44.40
C ARG A 69 52.09 18.90 44.28
N THR A 70 51.25 19.57 45.08
CA THR A 70 51.07 21.03 45.05
C THR A 70 52.19 21.74 45.82
N ALA A 71 53.45 21.55 45.42
CA ALA A 71 54.56 22.43 45.83
C ALA A 71 54.28 23.91 45.48
N PHE A 72 53.33 24.17 44.58
CA PHE A 72 52.90 25.51 44.18
C PHE A 72 52.39 26.38 45.35
N LYS A 73 51.70 25.81 46.35
CA LYS A 73 51.26 26.60 47.51
C LYS A 73 52.45 27.15 48.30
N ALA A 74 53.50 26.35 48.47
CA ALA A 74 54.71 26.78 49.15
C ALA A 74 55.43 27.89 48.37
N HIS A 75 55.59 27.73 47.05
CA HIS A 75 56.20 28.74 46.20
C HIS A 75 55.38 30.05 46.15
N VAL A 76 54.04 29.98 46.19
CA VAL A 76 53.19 31.19 46.25
C VAL A 76 53.39 31.92 47.58
N VAL A 77 53.47 31.18 48.69
CA VAL A 77 53.75 31.77 50.01
C VAL A 77 55.12 32.44 50.04
N GLU A 78 56.13 31.78 49.49
CA GLU A 78 57.50 32.32 49.37
C GLU A 78 57.54 33.57 48.49
N ALA A 79 56.92 33.51 47.30
CA ALA A 79 56.85 34.65 46.39
C ALA A 79 56.14 35.87 47.01
N MET A 80 55.06 35.64 47.78
CA MET A 80 54.37 36.72 48.50
C MET A 80 55.28 37.39 49.54
N GLY A 81 56.15 36.62 50.21
CA GLY A 81 57.19 37.14 51.10
C GLY A 81 58.21 38.00 50.35
N ILE A 82 58.77 37.49 49.25
CA ILE A 82 59.74 38.21 48.41
C ILE A 82 59.16 39.54 47.90
N PHE A 83 57.90 39.56 47.46
CA PHE A 83 57.25 40.80 47.02
C PHE A 83 57.12 41.82 48.15
N HIS A 84 56.86 41.38 49.38
CA HIS A 84 56.77 42.29 50.52
C HIS A 84 58.12 42.93 50.84
N ASP A 85 59.19 42.12 50.83
CA ASP A 85 60.55 42.58 51.06
C ASP A 85 61.01 43.57 49.96
N LEU A 86 60.69 43.28 48.70
CA LEU A 86 61.00 44.15 47.57
C LEU A 86 60.29 45.51 47.65
N VAL A 87 59.03 45.52 48.11
CA VAL A 87 58.28 46.78 48.31
C VAL A 87 58.87 47.56 49.48
N SER A 88 59.33 46.88 50.53
CA SER A 88 60.04 47.51 51.65
C SER A 88 61.34 48.18 51.18
N GLU A 89 62.19 47.46 50.43
CA GLU A 89 63.41 48.01 49.84
C GLU A 89 63.12 49.19 48.88
N SER A 90 62.06 49.07 48.08
CA SER A 90 61.61 50.14 47.18
C SER A 90 61.19 51.39 47.92
N CYS A 91 60.58 51.25 49.11
CA CYS A 91 60.21 52.38 49.96
C CYS A 91 61.46 53.12 50.49
N ASP A 92 62.52 52.39 50.84
CA ASP A 92 63.81 52.97 51.23
C ASP A 92 64.48 53.69 50.07
N ASN A 93 64.53 53.06 48.88
CA ASN A 93 65.06 53.66 47.66
C ASN A 93 64.28 54.92 47.25
N TYR A 94 62.95 54.90 47.40
CA TYR A 94 62.09 56.05 47.13
C TYR A 94 62.38 57.21 48.09
N PHE A 95 62.58 56.93 49.38
CA PHE A 95 62.99 57.94 50.34
C PHE A 95 64.37 58.52 50.05
N GLN A 96 65.35 57.68 49.70
CA GLN A 96 66.70 58.15 49.37
C GLN A 96 66.68 59.13 48.18
N ARG A 97 65.88 58.84 47.14
CA ARG A 97 65.83 59.62 45.91
C ARG A 97 64.98 60.88 45.99
N TYR A 98 63.80 60.79 46.62
CA TYR A 98 62.80 61.86 46.61
C TYR A 98 62.58 62.51 47.99
N ARG A 99 63.23 62.00 49.04
CA ARG A 99 63.07 62.44 50.44
C ARG A 99 61.61 62.41 50.94
N ARG A 100 60.76 61.60 50.30
CA ARG A 100 59.38 61.34 50.72
C ARG A 100 59.28 59.96 51.35
N ARG A 101 58.75 59.87 52.58
CA ARG A 101 58.60 58.59 53.29
C ARG A 101 57.34 57.87 52.81
N ALA A 102 57.49 56.61 52.43
CA ALA A 102 56.41 55.65 52.24
C ALA A 102 56.59 54.53 53.27
N HIS A 103 55.49 54.00 53.79
CA HIS A 103 55.52 52.97 54.84
C HIS A 103 54.76 51.74 54.38
N VAL A 104 55.40 50.59 54.59
CA VAL A 104 54.78 49.28 54.45
C VAL A 104 54.48 48.76 55.85
N THR A 105 53.29 48.18 56.05
CA THR A 105 52.90 47.62 57.35
C THR A 105 52.37 46.20 57.18
N PRO A 106 52.44 45.34 58.21
CA PRO A 106 51.81 44.02 58.17
C PRO A 106 50.31 44.08 57.84
N LYS A 107 49.61 45.16 58.22
CA LYS A 107 48.20 45.38 57.86
C LYS A 107 48.02 45.58 56.35
N SER A 108 48.92 46.30 55.70
CA SER A 108 48.92 46.45 54.23
C SER A 108 49.18 45.10 53.53
N TYR A 109 50.06 44.26 54.08
CA TYR A 109 50.31 42.90 53.57
C TYR A 109 49.07 41.98 53.68
N LEU A 110 48.38 42.01 54.83
CA LEU A 110 47.14 41.24 55.00
C LEU A 110 46.03 41.73 54.06
N SER A 111 45.92 43.04 53.83
CA SER A 111 45.00 43.60 52.84
C SER A 111 45.34 43.15 51.42
N PHE A 112 46.64 43.04 51.09
CA PHE A 112 47.10 42.52 49.80
C PHE A 112 46.74 41.04 49.62
N ILE A 113 46.96 40.18 50.63
CA ILE A 113 46.59 38.76 50.58
C ILE A 113 45.08 38.60 50.39
N ASN A 114 44.28 39.38 51.11
CA ASN A 114 42.82 39.33 50.97
C ASN A 114 42.39 39.78 49.57
N GLY A 115 42.94 40.89 49.06
CA GLY A 115 42.68 41.32 47.69
C GLY A 115 43.11 40.29 46.64
N TYR A 116 44.24 39.59 46.86
CA TYR A 116 44.66 38.49 45.99
C TYR A 116 43.66 37.34 46.01
N LYS A 117 43.17 36.94 47.20
CA LYS A 117 42.17 35.86 47.33
C LYS A 117 40.87 36.20 46.60
N ASP A 118 40.40 37.44 46.74
CA ASP A 118 39.17 37.91 46.09
C ASP A 118 39.33 37.89 44.56
N VAL A 119 40.40 38.50 44.05
CA VAL A 119 40.69 38.50 42.60
C VAL A 119 40.90 37.07 42.07
N TYR A 120 41.57 36.21 42.83
CA TYR A 120 41.77 34.81 42.44
C TYR A 120 40.44 34.06 42.36
N ALA A 121 39.55 34.25 43.35
CA ALA A 121 38.23 33.63 43.35
C ALA A 121 37.40 34.08 42.14
N ASP A 122 37.38 35.37 41.83
CA ASP A 122 36.67 35.93 40.68
C ASP A 122 37.21 35.39 39.36
N LYS A 123 38.55 35.35 39.20
CA LYS A 123 39.17 34.82 37.98
C LYS A 123 38.96 33.33 37.83
N LEU A 124 39.04 32.57 38.92
CA LEU A 124 38.77 31.14 38.92
C LEU A 124 37.31 30.86 38.53
N PHE A 125 36.37 31.64 39.06
CA PHE A 125 34.95 31.54 38.70
C PHE A 125 34.73 31.82 37.21
N SER A 126 35.29 32.91 36.68
CA SER A 126 35.14 33.28 35.27
C SER A 126 35.74 32.24 34.31
N ILE A 127 36.89 31.67 34.65
CA ILE A 127 37.52 30.61 33.85
C ILE A 127 36.67 29.33 33.88
N ASN A 128 36.17 28.94 35.05
CA ASN A 128 35.29 27.77 35.17
C ASN A 128 33.99 27.96 34.38
N GLU A 129 33.40 29.14 34.42
CA GLU A 129 32.20 29.43 33.64
C GLU A 129 32.48 29.31 32.12
N GLN A 130 33.60 29.82 31.64
CA GLN A 130 34.01 29.67 30.24
C GLN A 130 34.26 28.20 29.87
N ALA A 131 34.91 27.44 30.74
CA ALA A 131 35.14 26.01 30.54
C ALA A 131 33.83 25.24 30.47
N GLU A 132 32.87 25.53 31.36
CA GLU A 132 31.53 24.92 31.33
C GLU A 132 30.78 25.23 30.02
N ARG A 133 30.80 26.49 29.58
CA ARG A 133 30.21 26.86 28.28
C ARG A 133 30.83 26.08 27.12
N MET A 134 32.15 25.90 27.14
CA MET A 134 32.85 25.13 26.12
C MET A 134 32.49 23.64 26.17
N ASN A 135 32.40 23.06 27.36
CA ASN A 135 31.99 21.66 27.56
C ASN A 135 30.56 21.42 27.10
N ILE A 136 29.62 22.33 27.40
CA ILE A 136 28.24 22.26 26.91
C ILE A 136 28.21 22.33 25.38
N GLY A 137 29.01 23.21 24.78
CA GLY A 137 29.13 23.32 23.32
C GLY A 137 29.66 22.02 22.70
N LEU A 138 30.72 21.45 23.28
CA LEU A 138 31.30 20.19 22.84
C LEU A 138 30.29 19.03 22.94
N ALA A 139 29.57 18.93 24.06
CA ALA A 139 28.56 17.90 24.26
C ALA A 139 27.47 17.95 23.19
N LYS A 140 26.98 19.15 22.83
CA LYS A 140 26.01 19.33 21.75
C LYS A 140 26.57 18.93 20.38
N LEU A 141 27.84 19.22 20.10
CA LEU A 141 28.48 18.80 18.86
C LEU A 141 28.63 17.28 18.78
N MET A 142 28.95 16.62 19.89
CA MET A 142 29.00 15.17 19.97
C MET A 142 27.62 14.54 19.73
N GLU A 143 26.58 15.07 20.38
CA GLU A 143 25.19 14.61 20.18
C GLU A 143 24.74 14.74 18.71
N ALA A 144 25.06 15.88 18.08
CA ALA A 144 24.79 16.09 16.66
C ALA A 144 25.55 15.08 15.79
N SER A 145 26.83 14.83 16.08
CA SER A 145 27.66 13.85 15.37
C SER A 145 27.09 12.44 15.48
N GLU A 146 26.66 12.02 16.68
CA GLU A 146 26.02 10.72 16.90
C GLU A 146 24.69 10.60 16.15
N SER A 147 23.89 11.67 16.15
CA SER A 147 22.62 11.72 15.44
C SER A 147 22.81 11.59 13.92
N VAL A 148 23.83 12.26 13.36
CA VAL A 148 24.19 12.13 11.94
C VAL A 148 24.68 10.71 11.62
N ALA A 149 25.47 10.09 12.50
CA ALA A 149 25.93 8.71 12.32
C ALA A 149 24.76 7.71 12.30
N LYS A 150 23.76 7.87 13.18
CA LYS A 150 22.54 7.06 13.19
C LYS A 150 21.73 7.26 11.91
N LEU A 151 21.48 8.51 11.51
CA LEU A 151 20.78 8.83 10.26
C LEU A 151 21.47 8.24 9.02
N SER A 152 22.80 8.22 9.00
CA SER A 152 23.58 7.61 7.92
C SER A 152 23.38 6.09 7.83
N GLN A 153 23.35 5.40 8.98
CA GLN A 153 23.02 3.97 9.02
C GLN A 153 21.58 3.69 8.59
N ASP A 154 20.62 4.47 9.08
CA ASP A 154 19.21 4.31 8.74
C ASP A 154 18.97 4.55 7.24
N LEU A 155 19.64 5.55 6.66
CA LEU A 155 19.57 5.83 5.23
C LEU A 155 20.08 4.64 4.40
N ALA A 156 21.21 4.04 4.79
CA ALA A 156 21.75 2.86 4.10
C ALA A 156 20.81 1.63 4.17
N VAL A 157 20.08 1.45 5.27
CA VAL A 157 19.05 0.41 5.38
C VAL A 157 17.85 0.74 4.49
N LYS A 158 17.38 1.99 4.54
CA LYS A 158 16.23 2.45 3.76
C LYS A 158 16.48 2.40 2.25
N GLU A 159 17.69 2.70 1.78
CA GLU A 159 18.06 2.55 0.37
C GLU A 159 17.96 1.09 -0.11
N LYS A 160 18.39 0.12 0.72
CA LYS A 160 18.25 -1.30 0.40
C LYS A 160 16.79 -1.75 0.37
N GLU A 161 16.00 -1.31 1.36
CA GLU A 161 14.55 -1.57 1.38
C GLU A 161 13.86 -0.99 0.15
N LEU A 162 14.19 0.25 -0.23
CA LEU A 162 13.66 0.92 -1.40
C LEU A 162 14.00 0.17 -2.69
N ALA A 163 15.25 -0.27 -2.85
CA ALA A 163 15.67 -1.06 -4.01
C ALA A 163 14.88 -2.38 -4.11
N LEU A 164 14.69 -3.09 -2.99
CA LEU A 164 13.88 -4.31 -2.96
C LEU A 164 12.41 -4.03 -3.26
N ALA A 165 11.86 -2.94 -2.73
CA ALA A 165 10.49 -2.53 -3.00
C ALA A 165 10.28 -2.14 -4.47
N SER A 166 11.24 -1.43 -5.09
CA SER A 166 11.22 -1.08 -6.51
C SER A 166 11.20 -2.34 -7.38
N VAL A 167 12.09 -3.30 -7.11
CA VAL A 167 12.13 -4.58 -7.86
C VAL A 167 10.81 -5.36 -7.70
N LYS A 168 10.19 -5.34 -6.51
CA LYS A 168 8.88 -5.96 -6.30
C LYS A 168 7.77 -5.22 -7.06
N ALA A 169 7.79 -3.88 -7.06
CA ALA A 169 6.84 -3.07 -7.81
C ALA A 169 6.95 -3.33 -9.32
N ASP A 170 8.16 -3.40 -9.85
CA ASP A 170 8.41 -3.72 -11.27
C ASP A 170 7.88 -5.10 -11.66
N LYS A 171 8.03 -6.11 -10.77
CA LYS A 171 7.45 -7.45 -10.98
C LYS A 171 5.92 -7.42 -11.00
N VAL A 172 5.29 -6.75 -10.05
CA VAL A 172 3.83 -6.61 -10.01
C VAL A 172 3.32 -5.87 -11.24
N LEU A 173 4.03 -4.82 -11.68
CA LEU A 173 3.70 -4.10 -12.90
C LEU A 173 3.76 -5.02 -14.12
N ALA A 174 4.82 -5.83 -14.25
CA ALA A 174 4.94 -6.81 -15.32
C ALA A 174 3.79 -7.83 -15.32
N GLU A 175 3.45 -8.42 -14.16
CA GLU A 175 2.33 -9.37 -14.04
C GLU A 175 0.98 -8.72 -14.40
N VAL A 176 0.74 -7.49 -13.94
CA VAL A 176 -0.48 -6.74 -14.27
C VAL A 176 -0.54 -6.43 -15.76
N THR A 177 0.57 -6.09 -16.42
CA THR A 177 0.59 -5.86 -17.88
C THR A 177 0.26 -7.12 -18.67
N VAL A 178 0.84 -8.27 -18.33
CA VAL A 178 0.54 -9.56 -18.98
C VAL A 178 -0.93 -9.95 -18.78
N SER A 179 -1.45 -9.79 -17.55
CA SER A 179 -2.85 -10.06 -17.24
C SER A 179 -3.81 -9.12 -17.97
N ALA A 180 -3.44 -7.83 -18.11
CA ALA A 180 -4.21 -6.84 -18.86
C ALA A 180 -4.25 -7.14 -20.36
N GLU A 181 -3.14 -7.57 -20.96
CA GLU A 181 -3.08 -7.98 -22.37
C GLU A 181 -3.93 -9.24 -22.64
N ALA A 182 -3.82 -10.27 -21.78
CA ALA A 182 -4.67 -11.46 -21.87
C ALA A 182 -6.16 -11.10 -21.74
N SER A 183 -6.47 -10.22 -20.78
CA SER A 183 -7.79 -9.65 -20.55
C SER A 183 -8.36 -8.87 -21.73
N ALA A 184 -7.51 -8.20 -22.52
CA ALA A 184 -7.93 -7.44 -23.71
C ALA A 184 -8.26 -8.37 -24.88
N LYS A 185 -7.48 -9.46 -25.06
CA LYS A 185 -7.75 -10.47 -26.09
C LYS A 185 -9.11 -11.15 -25.86
N VAL A 186 -9.38 -11.62 -24.63
CA VAL A 186 -10.66 -12.23 -24.28
C VAL A 186 -11.83 -11.25 -24.47
N LYS A 187 -11.63 -9.96 -24.14
CA LYS A 187 -12.67 -8.94 -24.37
C LYS A 187 -13.01 -8.80 -25.86
N ASN A 188 -12.00 -8.74 -26.73
CA ASN A 188 -12.22 -8.59 -28.17
C ASN A 188 -12.89 -9.83 -28.77
N GLU A 189 -12.56 -11.03 -28.31
CA GLU A 189 -13.20 -12.28 -28.75
C GLU A 189 -14.67 -12.35 -28.33
N VAL A 190 -14.98 -12.02 -27.07
CA VAL A 190 -16.36 -12.03 -26.56
C VAL A 190 -17.23 -10.97 -27.24
N GLN A 191 -16.69 -9.77 -27.48
CA GLN A 191 -17.39 -8.72 -28.22
C GLN A 191 -17.73 -9.19 -29.65
N GLY A 192 -16.80 -9.87 -30.32
CA GLY A 192 -17.05 -10.42 -31.66
C GLY A 192 -18.13 -11.49 -31.70
N VAL A 193 -18.30 -12.29 -30.64
CA VAL A 193 -19.40 -13.26 -30.52
C VAL A 193 -20.74 -12.54 -30.27
N LYS A 194 -20.75 -11.53 -29.38
CA LYS A 194 -21.93 -10.72 -29.11
C LYS A 194 -22.46 -10.04 -30.37
N ASP A 195 -21.60 -9.37 -31.13
CA ASP A 195 -22.01 -8.63 -32.34
C ASP A 195 -22.61 -9.56 -33.41
N LYS A 196 -22.13 -10.80 -33.50
CA LYS A 196 -22.70 -11.82 -34.40
C LYS A 196 -24.06 -12.31 -33.92
N ALA A 197 -24.21 -12.59 -32.62
CA ALA A 197 -25.47 -13.03 -32.04
C ALA A 197 -26.55 -11.94 -32.14
N GLN A 198 -26.20 -10.68 -31.86
CA GLN A 198 -27.10 -9.54 -31.98
C GLN A 198 -27.64 -9.38 -33.40
N LYS A 199 -26.80 -9.50 -34.43
CA LYS A 199 -27.25 -9.42 -35.83
C LYS A 199 -28.30 -10.47 -36.17
N ILE A 200 -28.13 -11.70 -35.69
CA ILE A 200 -29.09 -12.78 -35.94
C ILE A 200 -30.42 -12.47 -35.24
N VAL A 201 -30.39 -11.95 -34.02
CA VAL A 201 -31.61 -11.53 -33.31
C VAL A 201 -32.31 -10.41 -34.07
N ASP A 202 -31.58 -9.35 -34.44
CA ASP A 202 -32.13 -8.21 -35.17
C ASP A 202 -32.76 -8.65 -36.51
N GLU A 203 -32.10 -9.56 -37.25
CA GLU A 203 -32.63 -10.15 -38.48
C GLU A 203 -33.95 -10.91 -38.23
N ILE A 204 -34.01 -11.78 -37.22
CA ILE A 204 -35.23 -12.53 -36.91
C ILE A 204 -36.36 -11.60 -36.45
N ASP A 205 -36.07 -10.57 -35.67
CA ASP A 205 -37.06 -9.58 -35.24
C ASP A 205 -37.65 -8.81 -36.42
N THR A 206 -36.83 -8.43 -37.40
CA THR A 206 -37.33 -7.78 -38.62
C THR A 206 -38.24 -8.70 -39.42
N GLU A 207 -37.91 -9.98 -39.55
CA GLU A 207 -38.75 -10.97 -40.23
C GLU A 207 -40.05 -11.24 -39.46
N LYS A 208 -39.98 -11.27 -38.12
CA LYS A 208 -41.14 -11.45 -37.24
C LYS A 208 -42.15 -10.32 -37.40
N VAL A 209 -41.70 -9.06 -37.39
CA VAL A 209 -42.60 -7.90 -37.56
C VAL A 209 -43.34 -7.98 -38.90
N VAL A 210 -42.65 -8.40 -39.97
CA VAL A 210 -43.25 -8.58 -41.29
C VAL A 210 -44.26 -9.75 -41.30
N ALA A 211 -43.96 -10.84 -40.60
CA ALA A 211 -44.84 -12.00 -40.50
C ALA A 211 -46.11 -11.70 -39.67
N GLU A 212 -45.97 -11.04 -38.52
CA GLU A 212 -47.07 -10.63 -37.65
C GLU A 212 -47.97 -9.61 -38.33
N ALA A 213 -47.41 -8.63 -39.04
CA ALA A 213 -48.20 -7.66 -39.81
C ALA A 213 -49.06 -8.34 -40.89
N LYS A 214 -48.52 -9.35 -41.59
CA LYS A 214 -49.27 -10.15 -42.57
C LYS A 214 -50.33 -11.02 -41.90
N LEU A 215 -50.05 -11.56 -40.72
CA LEU A 215 -50.98 -12.36 -39.94
C LEU A 215 -52.16 -11.52 -39.44
N GLU A 216 -51.90 -10.36 -38.84
CA GLU A 216 -52.94 -9.45 -38.36
C GLU A 216 -53.79 -8.88 -39.49
N ALA A 217 -53.21 -8.65 -40.68
CA ALA A 217 -53.99 -8.28 -41.86
C ALA A 217 -54.95 -9.42 -42.33
N ALA A 218 -54.57 -10.69 -42.14
CA ALA A 218 -55.38 -11.85 -42.52
C ALA A 218 -56.37 -12.30 -41.43
N ARG A 219 -56.10 -11.96 -40.17
CA ARG A 219 -56.86 -12.35 -38.99
C ARG A 219 -58.34 -11.91 -38.99
N PRO A 220 -58.72 -10.67 -39.35
CA PRO A 220 -60.13 -10.27 -39.33
C PRO A 220 -60.96 -11.06 -40.36
N ALA A 221 -60.40 -11.35 -41.54
CA ALA A 221 -61.08 -12.16 -42.54
C ALA A 221 -61.26 -13.62 -42.11
N LEU A 222 -60.30 -14.16 -41.34
CA LEU A 222 -60.40 -15.50 -40.75
C LEU A 222 -61.43 -15.55 -39.62
N GLU A 223 -61.40 -14.61 -38.68
CA GLU A 223 -62.33 -14.54 -37.55
C GLU A 223 -63.77 -14.29 -38.03
N GLU A 224 -63.97 -13.48 -39.06
CA GLU A 224 -65.27 -13.30 -39.72
C GLU A 224 -65.77 -14.61 -40.36
N ALA A 225 -64.88 -15.35 -41.05
CA ALA A 225 -65.21 -16.65 -41.63
C ALA A 225 -65.52 -17.72 -40.56
N GLU A 226 -64.81 -17.72 -39.43
CA GLU A 226 -65.06 -18.62 -38.30
C GLU A 226 -66.35 -18.28 -37.55
N ALA A 227 -66.62 -16.99 -37.34
CA ALA A 227 -67.89 -16.52 -36.78
C ALA A 227 -69.06 -16.96 -37.65
N ALA A 228 -68.95 -16.81 -38.98
CA ALA A 228 -69.94 -17.31 -39.92
C ALA A 228 -70.10 -18.84 -39.84
N LEU A 229 -69.01 -19.61 -39.73
CA LEU A 229 -69.07 -21.07 -39.54
C LEU A 229 -69.81 -21.47 -38.25
N ASN A 230 -69.57 -20.77 -37.15
CA ASN A 230 -70.21 -21.02 -35.86
C ASN A 230 -71.73 -20.73 -35.87
N THR A 231 -72.24 -20.00 -36.87
CA THR A 231 -73.70 -19.83 -37.06
C THR A 231 -74.38 -21.02 -37.73
N ILE A 232 -73.61 -21.90 -38.39
CA ILE A 232 -74.16 -23.06 -39.13
C ILE A 232 -74.49 -24.17 -38.14
N LYS A 233 -75.77 -24.58 -38.08
CA LYS A 233 -76.20 -25.66 -37.20
C LYS A 233 -76.07 -27.01 -37.94
N PRO A 234 -75.88 -28.13 -37.20
CA PRO A 234 -75.87 -29.47 -37.80
C PRO A 234 -77.11 -29.82 -38.62
N ALA A 235 -78.25 -29.20 -38.29
CA ALA A 235 -79.51 -29.34 -39.04
C ALA A 235 -79.39 -28.80 -40.47
N ASP A 236 -78.73 -27.65 -40.67
CA ASP A 236 -78.54 -26.99 -41.97
C ASP A 236 -77.59 -27.80 -42.88
N ILE A 237 -76.61 -28.48 -42.28
CA ILE A 237 -75.73 -29.41 -43.00
C ILE A 237 -76.54 -30.66 -43.45
N SER A 238 -77.49 -31.10 -42.63
CA SER A 238 -78.35 -32.25 -42.95
C SER A 238 -79.34 -31.94 -44.09
N THR A 239 -79.84 -30.70 -44.18
CA THR A 239 -80.77 -30.29 -45.26
C THR A 239 -80.02 -30.22 -46.59
N VAL A 240 -78.82 -29.65 -46.61
CA VAL A 240 -77.96 -29.61 -47.80
C VAL A 240 -77.58 -31.01 -48.27
N ARG A 241 -77.29 -31.96 -47.36
CA ARG A 241 -77.00 -33.37 -47.70
C ARG A 241 -78.19 -34.10 -48.33
N LYS A 242 -79.42 -33.73 -47.99
CA LYS A 242 -80.66 -34.35 -48.48
C LYS A 242 -81.14 -33.77 -49.82
N LEU A 243 -80.55 -32.68 -50.31
CA LEU A 243 -80.86 -32.14 -51.62
C LEU A 243 -80.36 -33.10 -52.70
N ALA A 244 -81.29 -33.66 -53.49
CA ALA A 244 -80.95 -34.55 -54.61
C ALA A 244 -80.27 -33.81 -55.77
N LYS A 245 -80.60 -32.51 -55.99
CA LYS A 245 -79.95 -31.63 -56.97
C LYS A 245 -79.75 -30.22 -56.37
N PRO A 246 -78.64 -29.98 -55.62
CA PRO A 246 -78.34 -28.65 -55.07
C PRO A 246 -78.18 -27.56 -56.14
N PRO A 247 -78.45 -26.28 -55.81
CA PRO A 247 -78.07 -25.15 -56.64
C PRO A 247 -76.59 -25.19 -57.03
N HIS A 248 -76.29 -24.85 -58.28
CA HIS A 248 -74.95 -24.95 -58.86
C HIS A 248 -73.87 -24.18 -58.08
N LEU A 249 -74.23 -23.06 -57.44
CA LEU A 249 -73.31 -22.29 -56.59
C LEU A 249 -72.79 -23.11 -55.39
N ILE A 250 -73.67 -23.88 -54.74
CA ILE A 250 -73.31 -24.73 -53.58
C ILE A 250 -72.39 -25.86 -54.03
N MET A 251 -72.69 -26.49 -55.17
CA MET A 251 -71.83 -27.54 -55.73
C MET A 251 -70.42 -27.02 -56.04
N ARG A 252 -70.32 -25.81 -56.60
CA ARG A 252 -69.04 -25.18 -56.95
C ARG A 252 -68.22 -24.77 -55.72
N ILE A 253 -68.87 -24.22 -54.69
CA ILE A 253 -68.21 -23.91 -53.41
C ILE A 253 -67.66 -25.21 -52.79
N MET A 254 -68.42 -26.30 -52.85
CA MET A 254 -67.99 -27.59 -52.33
C MET A 254 -66.87 -28.25 -53.17
N ASP A 255 -66.82 -28.02 -54.48
CA ASP A 255 -65.67 -28.40 -55.31
C ASP A 255 -64.41 -27.60 -54.93
N CYS A 256 -64.55 -26.30 -54.65
CA CYS A 256 -63.44 -25.50 -54.11
C CYS A 256 -62.97 -26.06 -52.75
N CYS A 257 -63.88 -26.51 -51.90
CA CYS A 257 -63.53 -27.21 -50.66
C CYS A 257 -62.80 -28.54 -50.95
N LEU A 258 -63.23 -29.34 -51.92
CA LEU A 258 -62.54 -30.57 -52.32
C LEU A 258 -61.11 -30.31 -52.82
N LEU A 259 -60.93 -29.30 -53.66
CA LEU A 259 -59.62 -28.86 -54.16
C LEU A 259 -58.71 -28.42 -53.01
N LEU A 260 -59.22 -27.56 -52.13
CA LEU A 260 -58.49 -27.06 -50.96
C LEU A 260 -58.12 -28.20 -50.00
N PHE A 261 -58.97 -29.22 -49.90
CA PHE A 261 -58.75 -30.39 -49.04
C PHE A 261 -58.04 -31.55 -49.74
N GLN A 262 -57.55 -31.34 -50.97
CA GLN A 262 -56.82 -32.33 -51.78
C GLN A 262 -57.56 -33.68 -51.86
N LYS A 263 -58.88 -33.62 -52.03
CA LYS A 263 -59.73 -34.79 -52.19
C LYS A 263 -59.89 -35.14 -53.66
N LYS A 264 -60.29 -36.39 -53.90
CA LYS A 264 -60.55 -36.86 -55.25
C LYS A 264 -61.69 -36.02 -55.83
N ILE A 265 -61.48 -35.57 -57.06
CA ILE A 265 -62.44 -34.82 -57.86
C ILE A 265 -62.71 -35.67 -59.11
N ASP A 266 -63.92 -35.58 -59.62
CA ASP A 266 -64.27 -36.29 -60.85
C ASP A 266 -63.55 -35.67 -62.06
N PRO A 267 -63.30 -36.43 -63.13
CA PRO A 267 -62.61 -35.92 -64.31
C PRO A 267 -63.33 -34.72 -64.93
N VAL A 268 -62.54 -33.70 -65.31
CA VAL A 268 -63.04 -32.44 -65.84
C VAL A 268 -63.78 -32.67 -67.15
N THR A 269 -65.09 -32.49 -67.12
CA THR A 269 -66.01 -32.67 -68.27
C THR A 269 -66.92 -31.45 -68.38
N MET A 270 -67.30 -31.07 -69.61
CA MET A 270 -68.26 -29.98 -69.85
C MET A 270 -69.67 -30.46 -69.47
N ASP A 271 -70.42 -29.64 -68.74
CA ASP A 271 -71.80 -29.96 -68.35
C ASP A 271 -72.75 -29.87 -69.56
N PRO A 272 -73.60 -30.88 -69.82
CA PRO A 272 -74.58 -30.85 -70.91
C PRO A 272 -75.70 -29.79 -70.74
N GLU A 273 -76.02 -29.37 -69.50
CA GLU A 273 -77.15 -28.46 -69.23
C GLU A 273 -76.74 -26.97 -69.13
N ARG A 274 -75.45 -26.66 -68.96
CA ARG A 274 -74.93 -25.29 -68.79
C ARG A 274 -73.52 -25.16 -69.36
N PRO A 275 -73.12 -23.99 -69.88
CA PRO A 275 -71.74 -23.74 -70.32
C PRO A 275 -70.78 -23.58 -69.12
N CYS A 276 -70.61 -24.64 -68.34
CA CYS A 276 -69.68 -24.71 -67.21
C CYS A 276 -69.13 -26.13 -67.01
N LEU A 277 -68.04 -26.24 -66.23
CA LEU A 277 -67.43 -27.52 -65.85
C LEU A 277 -68.37 -28.28 -64.90
N LYS A 278 -68.54 -29.59 -65.12
CA LYS A 278 -69.40 -30.45 -64.31
C LYS A 278 -68.91 -30.52 -62.86
N PRO A 279 -69.76 -30.19 -61.86
CA PRO A 279 -69.37 -30.25 -60.45
C PRO A 279 -69.20 -31.68 -59.90
N SER A 280 -68.33 -31.89 -58.92
CA SER A 280 -67.98 -33.19 -58.31
C SER A 280 -68.73 -33.47 -57.00
N TRP A 281 -70.06 -33.25 -57.02
CA TRP A 281 -70.92 -33.33 -55.83
C TRP A 281 -70.86 -34.66 -55.07
N GLY A 282 -70.70 -35.78 -55.79
CA GLY A 282 -70.64 -37.12 -55.18
C GLY A 282 -69.43 -37.33 -54.26
N GLU A 283 -68.30 -36.69 -54.57
CA GLU A 283 -67.10 -36.70 -53.73
C GLU A 283 -67.17 -35.64 -52.62
N SER A 284 -67.86 -34.52 -52.86
CA SER A 284 -68.10 -33.47 -51.85
C SER A 284 -68.84 -34.01 -50.63
N LEU A 285 -69.86 -34.85 -50.86
CA LEU A 285 -70.67 -35.44 -49.79
C LEU A 285 -69.87 -36.34 -48.83
N LYS A 286 -68.73 -36.88 -49.29
CA LYS A 286 -67.88 -37.81 -48.54
C LYS A 286 -66.85 -37.11 -47.64
N THR A 287 -66.74 -35.78 -47.71
CA THR A 287 -65.64 -35.03 -47.09
C THR A 287 -66.10 -34.32 -45.80
N ASN A 288 -65.47 -34.64 -44.66
CA ASN A 288 -65.80 -34.07 -43.34
C ASN A 288 -64.99 -32.80 -43.03
N LEU A 289 -65.68 -31.69 -42.70
CA LEU A 289 -65.08 -30.39 -42.33
C LEU A 289 -64.22 -30.42 -41.04
N ALA A 290 -64.45 -31.38 -40.13
CA ALA A 290 -63.72 -31.52 -38.86
C ALA A 290 -62.19 -31.70 -38.98
N LYS A 291 -61.66 -32.03 -40.16
CA LYS A 291 -60.21 -32.13 -40.39
C LYS A 291 -59.49 -30.77 -40.47
N GLN A 292 -60.20 -29.64 -40.56
CA GLN A 292 -59.61 -28.33 -40.84
C GLN A 292 -59.20 -27.53 -39.62
N GLU A 293 -59.93 -27.64 -38.50
CA GLU A 293 -59.49 -27.10 -37.21
C GLU A 293 -58.10 -27.64 -36.82
N GLY A 294 -57.78 -28.88 -37.21
CA GLY A 294 -56.48 -29.49 -36.98
C GLY A 294 -55.33 -28.78 -37.70
N ARG A 295 -55.53 -28.30 -38.94
CA ARG A 295 -54.48 -27.60 -39.71
C ARG A 295 -54.21 -26.21 -39.16
N LEU A 296 -55.25 -25.50 -38.73
CA LEU A 296 -55.13 -24.19 -38.08
C LEU A 296 -54.43 -24.32 -36.72
N LYS A 297 -54.73 -25.38 -35.96
CA LYS A 297 -53.99 -25.74 -34.74
C LYS A 297 -52.51 -26.07 -35.01
N ILE A 298 -52.19 -26.73 -36.12
CA ILE A 298 -50.80 -27.02 -36.51
C ILE A 298 -50.05 -25.73 -36.86
N ALA A 299 -50.64 -24.85 -37.67
CA ALA A 299 -50.02 -23.56 -38.02
C ALA A 299 -49.76 -22.68 -36.79
N ASN A 300 -50.71 -22.61 -35.85
CA ASN A 300 -50.52 -21.89 -34.59
C ASN A 300 -49.47 -22.55 -33.68
N ALA A 301 -49.36 -23.88 -33.72
CA ALA A 301 -48.31 -24.60 -32.99
C ALA A 301 -46.91 -24.36 -33.60
N GLU A 302 -46.80 -24.23 -34.92
CA GLU A 302 -45.56 -23.87 -35.62
C GLU A 302 -45.13 -22.43 -35.33
N LEU A 303 -46.08 -21.50 -35.28
CA LEU A 303 -45.81 -20.11 -34.87
C LEU A 303 -45.36 -20.01 -33.41
N GLY A 304 -45.99 -20.77 -32.51
CA GLY A 304 -45.54 -20.87 -31.12
C GLY A 304 -44.13 -21.45 -30.97
N LYS A 305 -43.74 -22.42 -31.81
CA LYS A 305 -42.37 -22.95 -31.84
C LYS A 305 -41.36 -21.90 -32.32
N ALA A 306 -41.70 -21.13 -33.36
CA ALA A 306 -40.84 -20.05 -33.84
C ALA A 306 -40.64 -18.97 -32.76
N GLN A 307 -41.70 -18.61 -32.03
CA GLN A 307 -41.61 -17.67 -30.91
C GLN A 307 -40.71 -18.19 -29.78
N SER A 308 -40.82 -19.47 -29.42
CA SER A 308 -39.97 -20.05 -28.38
C SER A 308 -38.48 -20.07 -28.77
N LEU A 309 -38.18 -20.23 -30.06
CA LEU A 309 -36.80 -20.22 -30.56
C LEU A 309 -36.20 -18.80 -30.52
N LEU A 310 -37.00 -17.77 -30.83
CA LEU A 310 -36.61 -16.37 -30.68
C LEU A 310 -36.27 -16.06 -29.22
N ASP A 311 -37.16 -16.43 -28.30
CA ASP A 311 -37.00 -16.16 -26.87
C ASP A 311 -35.74 -16.87 -26.30
N GLU A 312 -35.44 -18.08 -26.77
CA GLU A 312 -34.22 -18.80 -26.41
C GLU A 312 -32.95 -18.08 -26.89
N LYS A 313 -32.94 -17.58 -28.13
CA LYS A 313 -31.80 -16.82 -28.68
C LYS A 313 -31.61 -15.47 -27.97
N GLN A 314 -32.70 -14.80 -27.62
CA GLN A 314 -32.64 -13.57 -26.83
C GLN A 314 -32.06 -13.83 -25.42
N ALA A 315 -32.49 -14.91 -24.76
CA ALA A 315 -31.96 -15.27 -23.44
C ALA A 315 -30.46 -15.62 -23.47
N GLU A 316 -29.97 -16.25 -24.54
CA GLU A 316 -28.52 -16.51 -24.72
C GLU A 316 -27.74 -15.21 -24.94
N LEU A 317 -28.27 -14.27 -25.72
CA LEU A 317 -27.69 -12.95 -25.92
C LEU A 317 -27.59 -12.17 -24.60
N ASP A 318 -28.66 -12.16 -23.80
CA ASP A 318 -28.70 -11.48 -22.50
C ASP A 318 -27.69 -12.09 -21.50
N LYS A 319 -27.52 -13.41 -21.49
CA LYS A 319 -26.48 -14.08 -20.69
C LYS A 319 -25.08 -13.66 -21.12
N VAL A 320 -24.83 -13.56 -22.42
CA VAL A 320 -23.53 -13.10 -22.95
C VAL A 320 -23.30 -11.63 -22.56
N GLN A 321 -24.33 -10.80 -22.64
CA GLN A 321 -24.28 -9.40 -22.24
C GLN A 321 -23.96 -9.23 -20.75
N ALA A 322 -24.66 -9.97 -19.89
CA ALA A 322 -24.42 -9.94 -18.45
C ALA A 322 -23.00 -10.40 -18.08
N ARG A 323 -22.47 -11.43 -18.77
CA ARG A 323 -21.08 -11.88 -18.58
C ARG A 323 -20.08 -10.82 -19.01
N PHE A 324 -20.33 -10.12 -20.12
CA PHE A 324 -19.48 -9.03 -20.58
C PHE A 324 -19.50 -7.84 -19.60
N ASP A 325 -20.67 -7.43 -19.13
CA ASP A 325 -20.82 -6.30 -18.21
C ASP A 325 -20.22 -6.61 -16.83
N ALA A 326 -20.39 -7.83 -16.33
CA ALA A 326 -19.73 -8.30 -15.10
C ALA A 326 -18.20 -8.28 -15.23
N ALA A 327 -17.65 -8.76 -16.36
CA ALA A 327 -16.22 -8.74 -16.61
C ALA A 327 -15.65 -7.31 -16.75
N MET A 328 -16.46 -6.35 -17.21
CA MET A 328 -16.09 -4.94 -17.25
C MET A 328 -16.10 -4.30 -15.84
N GLN A 329 -17.10 -4.60 -15.02
CA GLN A 329 -17.22 -4.09 -13.65
C GLN A 329 -16.11 -4.63 -12.73
N GLU A 330 -15.83 -5.92 -12.77
CA GLU A 330 -14.77 -6.54 -11.97
C GLU A 330 -13.38 -5.92 -12.28
N LYS A 331 -13.13 -5.59 -13.55
CA LYS A 331 -11.91 -4.88 -13.97
C LYS A 331 -11.87 -3.43 -13.48
N MET A 332 -13.00 -2.73 -13.43
CA MET A 332 -13.05 -1.36 -12.88
C MET A 332 -12.78 -1.35 -11.38
N VAL A 333 -13.35 -2.29 -10.62
CA VAL A 333 -13.13 -2.40 -9.17
C VAL A 333 -11.68 -2.76 -8.84
N ASN A 334 -11.04 -3.63 -9.63
CA ASN A 334 -9.64 -3.98 -9.42
C ASN A 334 -8.65 -2.85 -9.77
N LYS A 335 -9.06 -1.90 -10.63
CA LYS A 335 -8.27 -0.71 -10.96
C LYS A 335 -8.30 0.39 -9.88
N ILE A 336 -9.24 0.32 -8.94
CA ILE A 336 -9.41 1.27 -7.83
C ILE A 336 -8.72 0.78 -6.54
N LYS A 337 -8.26 -0.48 -6.49
CA LYS A 337 -7.61 -1.09 -5.32
C LYS A 337 -6.08 -0.99 -5.30
N PHE A 338 -5.47 -0.27 -6.22
CA PHE A 338 -4.04 0.08 -6.26
C PHE A 338 -3.87 1.59 -6.40
#